data_AF-A0A3N5SU66-F1
#
_entry.id   AF-A0A3N5SU66-F1
#
_cell.length_a   1.000
_cell.length_b   1.000
_cell.length_c   1.000
_cell.angle_alpha   90.00
_cell.angle_beta   90.00
_cell.angle_gamma   90.00
#
_symmetry.space_group_name_H-M   'P 1'
#
loop_
_entity.id
_entity.type
_entity.pdbx_description
1 polymer ?
#
loop_
_entity_poly.entity_id
_entity_poly.type
_entity_poly.pdbx_seq_one_letter_code
_entity_poly.pdbx_strand_id
1 'polypeptide(L)'
;MAGFRVAVFSLEVLHTRRLINHMDITVALGGGGAKGNAHFGVLRRLEKEGFRIKGVAGTSYGGLVAALYALGYSPDELEDLFASVDQTQYYGHAPEDGPSLVGLAGVTRLLEEKIGARTFADLKLPCVLTAVDLKSGNEVFLKNGRLVDAILATIAMPGVFPARHIDGLEL
;
A
#
# COMPACT_ATOMS: atom_id res chain seq x y z
N MET A 1 9.95 -20.15 -15.34
CA MET A 1 9.39 -19.87 -14.01
C MET A 1 10.43 -19.09 -13.22
N ALA A 2 10.22 -17.80 -12.99
CA ALA A 2 11.14 -16.98 -12.20
C ALA A 2 10.79 -17.17 -10.72
N GLY A 3 11.74 -17.72 -9.96
CA GLY A 3 11.56 -17.97 -8.52
C GLY A 3 11.57 -16.69 -7.72
N PHE A 4 10.57 -16.51 -6.86
CA PHE A 4 10.57 -15.48 -5.82
C PHE A 4 11.62 -15.83 -4.76
N ARG A 5 12.47 -14.86 -4.39
CA ARG A 5 13.38 -14.98 -3.25
C ARG A 5 12.95 -14.04 -2.15
N VAL A 6 12.54 -14.61 -1.01
CA VAL A 6 12.29 -13.89 0.25
C VAL A 6 13.60 -13.89 1.04
N ALA A 7 14.12 -12.73 1.40
CA ALA A 7 15.34 -12.61 2.19
C ALA A 7 15.02 -12.52 3.70
N VAL A 8 15.61 -13.43 4.49
CA VAL A 8 15.65 -13.40 5.95
C VAL A 8 17.09 -13.07 6.35
N PHE A 9 17.32 -12.00 7.13
CA PHE A 9 18.68 -11.52 7.44
C PHE A 9 19.25 -12.22 8.69
N SER A 10 20.44 -12.81 8.54
CA SER A 10 21.34 -13.24 9.62
C SER A 10 22.74 -12.64 9.41
N LEU A 11 23.47 -12.42 10.51
CA LEU A 11 24.69 -11.62 10.65
C LEU A 11 25.95 -12.22 9.96
N GLU A 12 26.19 -11.92 8.69
CA GLU A 12 27.53 -11.99 8.06
C GLU A 12 27.69 -10.80 7.09
N VAL A 13 28.45 -9.77 7.50
CA VAL A 13 28.24 -8.38 7.01
C VAL A 13 29.22 -7.90 5.93
N LEU A 14 30.36 -8.57 5.69
CA LEU A 14 31.39 -8.02 4.80
C LEU A 14 31.48 -8.66 3.40
N HIS A 15 31.28 -9.98 3.26
CA HIS A 15 31.28 -10.65 1.95
C HIS A 15 29.97 -10.41 1.19
N THR A 16 28.86 -10.26 1.92
CA THR A 16 27.51 -10.11 1.39
C THR A 16 27.30 -8.75 0.71
N ARG A 17 27.98 -7.68 1.14
CA ARG A 17 27.83 -6.33 0.55
C ARG A 17 28.11 -6.27 -0.95
N ARG A 18 29.03 -7.10 -1.47
CA ARG A 18 29.33 -7.18 -2.91
C ARG A 18 28.27 -7.95 -3.70
N LEU A 19 27.51 -8.84 -3.05
CA LEU A 19 26.42 -9.62 -3.64
C LEU A 19 25.06 -8.91 -3.56
N ILE A 20 24.88 -8.03 -2.56
CA ILE A 20 23.63 -7.28 -2.34
C ILE A 20 23.48 -6.11 -3.31
N ASN A 21 24.59 -5.44 -3.67
CA ASN A 21 24.56 -4.36 -4.66
C ASN A 21 23.92 -4.89 -5.95
N HIS A 22 22.75 -4.33 -6.29
CA HIS A 22 21.95 -4.66 -7.48
C HIS A 22 21.10 -5.94 -7.40
N MET A 23 20.83 -6.48 -6.21
CA MET A 23 19.87 -7.57 -6.08
C MET A 23 18.43 -7.06 -6.28
N ASP A 24 17.76 -7.63 -7.29
CA ASP A 24 16.36 -7.36 -7.57
C ASP A 24 15.46 -8.11 -6.58
N ILE A 25 14.55 -7.39 -5.92
CA ILE A 25 13.61 -7.96 -4.93
C ILE A 25 12.18 -7.46 -5.17
N THR A 26 11.20 -8.21 -4.66
CA THR A 26 9.80 -7.77 -4.52
C THR A 26 9.48 -7.71 -3.04
N VAL A 27 8.78 -6.66 -2.61
CA VAL A 27 8.50 -6.41 -1.19
C VAL A 27 7.01 -6.57 -0.92
N ALA A 28 6.67 -7.34 0.11
CA ALA A 28 5.30 -7.45 0.63
C ALA A 28 5.16 -6.61 1.90
N LEU A 29 4.20 -5.67 1.91
CA LEU A 29 3.95 -4.73 3.00
C LEU A 29 2.65 -5.12 3.74
N GLY A 30 2.78 -5.62 4.96
CA GLY A 30 1.63 -6.02 5.78
C GLY A 30 0.76 -4.84 6.25
N GLY A 31 -0.44 -5.16 6.72
CA GLY A 31 -1.33 -4.21 7.40
C GLY A 31 -0.83 -3.85 8.81
N GLY A 32 -1.53 -2.94 9.49
CA GLY A 32 -1.19 -2.54 10.87
C GLY A 32 -1.54 -1.11 11.29
N GLY A 33 -2.35 -0.39 10.50
CA GLY A 33 -2.75 0.99 10.80
C GLY A 33 -1.53 1.91 11.00
N ALA A 34 -1.55 2.73 12.05
CA ALA A 34 -0.47 3.69 12.36
C ALA A 34 0.92 3.04 12.54
N LYS A 35 1.01 1.75 12.89
CA LYS A 35 2.31 1.03 12.95
C LYS A 35 2.95 0.86 11.57
N GLY A 36 2.17 1.03 10.50
CA GLY A 36 2.62 0.93 9.12
C GLY A 36 3.62 2.02 8.71
N ASN A 37 3.81 3.08 9.50
CA ASN A 37 4.91 4.03 9.29
C ASN A 37 6.29 3.34 9.29
N ALA A 38 6.42 2.17 9.92
CA ALA A 38 7.64 1.36 9.86
C ALA A 38 8.03 0.98 8.42
N HIS A 39 7.06 0.90 7.50
CA HIS A 39 7.33 0.57 6.08
C HIS A 39 8.23 1.60 5.41
N PHE A 40 8.15 2.89 5.77
CA PHE A 40 9.02 3.93 5.22
C PHE A 40 10.50 3.64 5.55
N GLY A 41 10.78 3.33 6.82
CA GLY A 41 12.11 2.98 7.29
C GLY A 41 12.65 1.70 6.64
N VAL A 42 11.79 0.70 6.44
CA VAL A 42 12.16 -0.54 5.75
C VAL A 42 12.53 -0.28 4.30
N LEU A 43 11.68 0.42 3.54
CA LEU A 43 11.94 0.77 2.14
C LEU A 43 13.22 1.60 1.99
N ARG A 44 13.37 2.64 2.81
CA ARG A 44 14.57 3.49 2.87
C ARG A 44 15.83 2.66 3.13
N ARG A 45 15.76 1.71 4.08
CA ARG A 45 16.92 0.88 4.41
C ARG A 45 17.27 -0.08 3.27
N LEU A 46 16.28 -0.71 2.63
CA LEU A 46 16.50 -1.58 1.49
C LEU A 46 17.19 -0.83 0.33
N GLU A 47 16.69 0.36 -0.03
CA GLU A 47 17.30 1.19 -1.07
C GLU A 47 18.74 1.59 -0.69
N LYS A 48 18.97 2.00 0.56
CA LYS A 48 20.29 2.40 1.06
C LYS A 48 21.31 1.26 1.06
N GLU A 49 20.87 0.02 1.29
CA GLU A 49 21.73 -1.18 1.20
C GLU A 49 21.96 -1.65 -0.24
N GLY A 50 21.38 -0.98 -1.25
CA GLY A 50 21.62 -1.25 -2.67
C GLY A 50 20.67 -2.27 -3.30
N PHE A 51 19.58 -2.64 -2.62
CA PHE A 51 18.52 -3.48 -3.19
C PHE A 51 17.72 -2.70 -4.25
N ARG A 52 17.30 -3.39 -5.31
CA ARG A 52 16.46 -2.84 -6.37
C ARG A 52 15.05 -3.40 -6.22
N ILE A 53 14.13 -2.60 -5.70
CA ILE A 53 12.74 -3.02 -5.58
C ILE A 53 12.12 -3.01 -6.99
N LYS A 54 11.72 -4.20 -7.46
CA LYS A 54 11.14 -4.44 -8.80
C LYS A 54 9.63 -4.65 -8.79
N GLY A 55 9.02 -4.63 -7.62
CA GLY A 55 7.59 -4.72 -7.44
C GLY A 55 7.23 -4.72 -5.96
N VAL A 56 5.96 -4.44 -5.68
CA VAL A 56 5.42 -4.41 -4.34
C VAL A 56 4.06 -5.08 -4.26
N ALA A 57 3.73 -5.60 -3.09
CA ALA A 57 2.37 -6.01 -2.76
C ALA A 57 2.01 -5.49 -1.38
N GLY A 58 0.73 -5.23 -1.11
CA GLY A 58 0.34 -4.75 0.22
C GLY A 58 -1.10 -4.98 0.62
N THR A 59 -1.32 -4.88 1.93
CA THR A 59 -2.62 -5.03 2.59
C THR A 59 -2.87 -3.85 3.50
N SER A 60 -4.07 -3.26 3.47
CA SER A 60 -4.45 -2.16 4.35
C SER A 60 -3.44 -1.02 4.26
N TYR A 61 -2.92 -0.54 5.39
CA TYR A 61 -1.91 0.53 5.40
C TYR A 61 -0.68 0.18 4.55
N GLY A 62 -0.24 -1.08 4.56
CA GLY A 62 0.84 -1.53 3.67
C GLY A 62 0.48 -1.45 2.19
N GLY A 63 -0.80 -1.64 1.84
CA GLY A 63 -1.31 -1.46 0.48
C GLY A 63 -1.32 0.00 0.05
N LEU A 64 -1.74 0.92 0.93
CA LEU A 64 -1.63 2.36 0.72
C LEU A 64 -0.16 2.78 0.45
N VAL A 65 0.77 2.32 1.29
CA VAL A 65 2.21 2.59 1.10
C VAL A 65 2.73 1.96 -0.21
N ALA A 66 2.36 0.71 -0.50
CA ALA A 66 2.77 0.01 -1.72
C ALA A 66 2.32 0.77 -2.97
N ALA A 67 1.07 1.22 -3.02
CA ALA A 67 0.54 1.94 -4.17
C ALA A 67 1.25 3.28 -4.40
N LEU A 68 1.43 4.10 -3.36
CA LEU A 68 2.12 5.38 -3.47
C LEU A 68 3.60 5.20 -3.82
N TYR A 69 4.28 4.23 -3.19
CA TYR A 69 5.67 3.91 -3.53
C TYR A 69 5.81 3.44 -4.99
N ALA A 70 4.94 2.53 -5.44
CA ALA A 70 4.93 2.04 -6.82
C ALA A 70 4.60 3.15 -7.84
N LEU A 71 3.85 4.17 -7.42
CA LEU A 71 3.56 5.37 -8.20
C LEU A 71 4.77 6.33 -8.29
N GLY A 72 5.78 6.09 -7.46
CA GLY A 72 7.08 6.73 -7.51
C GLY A 72 7.37 7.72 -6.41
N TYR A 73 6.61 7.70 -5.31
CA TYR A 73 6.96 8.44 -4.09
C TYR A 73 8.15 7.76 -3.40
N SER A 74 9.14 8.55 -3.03
CA SER A 74 10.26 8.11 -2.20
C SER A 74 9.82 7.84 -0.75
N PRO A 75 10.57 7.04 0.02
CA PRO A 75 10.26 6.83 1.45
C PRO A 75 10.16 8.12 2.27
N ASP A 76 10.94 9.14 1.90
CA ASP A 76 10.94 10.45 2.58
C ASP A 76 9.67 11.25 2.23
N GLU A 77 9.28 11.29 0.95
CA GLU A 77 8.01 11.94 0.54
C GLU A 77 6.78 11.26 1.15
N LEU A 78 6.83 9.94 1.35
CA LEU A 78 5.80 9.20 2.06
C LEU A 78 5.74 9.62 3.53
N GLU A 79 6.88 9.63 4.22
CA GLU A 79 6.95 10.05 5.62
C GLU A 79 6.42 11.48 5.79
N ASP A 80 6.83 12.42 4.93
CA ASP A 80 6.36 13.81 4.95
C ASP A 80 4.85 13.92 4.69
N LEU A 81 4.33 13.16 3.71
CA LEU A 81 2.91 13.14 3.40
C LEU A 81 2.08 12.71 4.61
N PHE A 82 2.48 11.63 5.30
CA PHE A 82 1.74 11.09 6.43
C PHE A 82 1.99 11.84 7.75
N ALA A 83 3.13 12.53 7.88
CA ALA A 83 3.43 13.36 9.05
C ALA A 83 2.72 14.73 9.00
N SER A 84 2.48 15.26 7.80
CA SER A 84 1.87 16.58 7.60
C SER A 84 0.35 16.64 7.85
N VAL A 85 -0.32 15.48 7.94
CA VAL A 85 -1.76 15.41 8.12
C VAL A 85 -2.10 15.00 9.55
N ASP A 86 -2.89 15.83 10.23
CA ASP A 86 -3.51 15.46 11.50
C ASP A 86 -4.40 14.22 11.28
N GLN A 87 -4.08 13.12 11.96
CA GLN A 87 -4.77 11.85 11.78
C GLN A 87 -6.27 11.92 12.10
N THR A 88 -6.70 12.90 12.90
CA THR A 88 -8.14 13.13 13.16
C THR A 88 -8.86 13.56 11.88
N GLN A 89 -8.16 14.19 10.94
CA GLN A 89 -8.73 14.63 9.65
C GLN A 89 -8.82 13.51 8.62
N TYR A 90 -8.31 12.32 8.90
CA TYR A 90 -8.51 11.16 8.01
C TYR A 90 -9.93 10.62 8.07
N TYR A 91 -10.62 10.83 9.19
CA TYR A 91 -11.90 10.18 9.47
C TYR A 91 -13.08 11.13 9.28
N GLY A 92 -14.20 10.56 8.85
CA GLY A 92 -15.45 11.28 8.63
C GLY A 92 -16.29 10.58 7.57
N HIS A 93 -17.61 10.60 7.74
CA HIS A 93 -18.52 10.00 6.77
C HIS A 93 -18.78 10.95 5.60
N ALA A 94 -18.68 10.42 4.38
CA ALA A 94 -19.22 11.06 3.20
C ALA A 94 -20.74 10.81 3.09
N PRO A 95 -21.52 11.70 2.47
CA PRO A 95 -22.96 11.48 2.25
C PRO A 95 -23.31 10.16 1.56
N GLU A 96 -22.42 9.68 0.70
CA GLU A 96 -22.53 8.44 -0.07
C GLU A 96 -22.02 7.18 0.65
N ASP A 97 -21.49 7.32 1.87
CA ASP A 97 -20.97 6.17 2.61
C ASP A 97 -22.10 5.21 3.01
N GLY A 98 -21.85 3.91 2.82
CA GLY A 98 -22.67 2.86 3.40
C GLY A 98 -22.48 2.72 4.92
N PRO A 99 -23.26 1.83 5.57
CA PRO A 99 -23.16 1.59 7.00
C PRO A 99 -21.74 1.22 7.45
N SER A 100 -21.19 1.97 8.41
CA SER A 100 -19.86 1.77 8.99
C SER A 100 -19.74 2.50 10.34
N LEU A 101 -18.76 2.13 11.17
CA LEU A 101 -18.53 2.80 12.46
C LEU A 101 -17.84 4.16 12.29
N VAL A 102 -16.95 4.25 11.30
CA VAL A 102 -16.12 5.43 11.02
C VAL A 102 -15.97 5.57 9.52
N GLY A 103 -16.18 6.76 8.96
CA GLY A 103 -15.96 7.02 7.53
C GLY A 103 -14.50 7.38 7.21
N LEU A 104 -14.15 7.32 5.92
CA LEU A 104 -12.81 7.60 5.39
C LEU A 104 -12.77 8.83 4.47
N ALA A 105 -13.74 9.74 4.55
CA ALA A 105 -13.86 10.88 3.63
C ALA A 105 -12.59 11.75 3.57
N GLY A 106 -11.89 11.91 4.68
CA GLY A 106 -10.61 12.62 4.74
C GLY A 106 -9.50 11.91 3.98
N VAL A 107 -9.36 10.60 4.17
CA VAL A 107 -8.42 9.78 3.38
C VAL A 107 -8.77 9.81 1.90
N THR A 108 -10.05 9.67 1.56
CA THR A 108 -10.53 9.78 0.17
C THR A 108 -10.09 11.10 -0.44
N ARG A 109 -10.36 12.22 0.22
CA ARG A 109 -9.96 13.55 -0.27
C ARG A 109 -8.45 13.67 -0.47
N LEU A 110 -7.66 13.22 0.51
CA LEU A 110 -6.20 13.25 0.39
C LEU A 110 -5.71 12.44 -0.81
N LEU A 111 -6.27 11.25 -1.03
CA LEU A 111 -5.96 10.42 -2.17
C LEU A 111 -6.39 11.11 -3.48
N GLU A 112 -7.58 11.68 -3.56
CA GLU A 112 -8.01 12.42 -4.74
C GLU A 112 -7.07 13.58 -5.08
N GLU A 113 -6.61 14.33 -4.06
CA GLU A 113 -5.67 15.44 -4.24
C GLU A 113 -4.27 14.97 -4.69
N LYS A 114 -3.77 13.84 -4.21
CA LYS A 114 -2.40 13.36 -4.47
C LYS A 114 -2.28 12.40 -5.66
N ILE A 115 -3.28 11.58 -5.89
CA ILE A 115 -3.27 10.54 -6.93
C ILE A 115 -4.36 10.72 -7.99
N GLY A 116 -5.49 11.35 -7.65
CA GLY A 116 -6.56 11.71 -8.58
C GLY A 116 -7.03 10.56 -9.48
N ALA A 117 -7.01 10.79 -10.79
CA ALA A 117 -7.49 9.83 -11.79
C ALA A 117 -6.48 8.71 -12.14
N ARG A 118 -5.31 8.65 -11.49
CA ARG A 118 -4.28 7.66 -11.80
C ARG A 118 -4.73 6.22 -11.52
N THR A 119 -4.22 5.32 -12.33
CA THR A 119 -4.56 3.90 -12.38
C THR A 119 -3.32 3.04 -12.16
N PHE A 120 -3.49 1.72 -12.03
CA PHE A 120 -2.34 0.80 -11.97
C PHE A 120 -1.43 0.87 -13.20
N ALA A 121 -1.94 1.31 -14.36
CA ALA A 121 -1.14 1.48 -15.57
C ALA A 121 -0.15 2.65 -15.48
N ASP A 122 -0.37 3.59 -14.56
CA ASP A 122 0.49 4.76 -14.33
C ASP A 122 1.62 4.46 -13.32
N LEU A 123 1.66 3.25 -12.76
CA LEU A 123 2.67 2.87 -11.77
C LEU A 123 4.05 2.65 -12.43
N LYS A 124 5.09 3.10 -11.74
CA LYS A 124 6.49 2.88 -12.14
C LYS A 124 6.98 1.46 -11.83
N LEU A 125 6.29 0.76 -10.92
CA LEU A 125 6.57 -0.61 -10.50
C LEU A 125 5.28 -1.45 -10.48
N PRO A 126 5.34 -2.76 -10.79
CA PRO A 126 4.23 -3.67 -10.55
C PRO A 126 3.76 -3.61 -9.09
N CYS A 127 2.46 -3.46 -8.90
CA CYS A 127 1.82 -3.40 -7.58
C CYS A 127 0.60 -4.32 -7.53
N VAL A 128 0.43 -5.03 -6.42
CA VAL A 128 -0.78 -5.79 -6.12
C VAL A 128 -1.28 -5.40 -4.73
N LEU A 129 -2.55 -5.00 -4.63
CA LEU A 129 -3.22 -4.77 -3.35
C LEU A 129 -4.13 -5.94 -3.04
N THR A 130 -4.35 -6.19 -1.76
CA THR A 130 -5.24 -7.26 -1.28
C THR A 130 -6.46 -6.67 -0.62
N ALA A 131 -7.62 -7.23 -0.92
CA ALA A 131 -8.90 -6.90 -0.28
C ALA A 131 -9.66 -8.20 -0.02
N VAL A 132 -10.85 -8.11 0.58
CA VAL A 132 -11.72 -9.27 0.82
C VAL A 132 -13.11 -8.94 0.32
N ASP A 133 -13.70 -9.82 -0.48
CA ASP A 133 -15.11 -9.69 -0.86
C ASP A 133 -16.00 -10.13 0.30
N LEU A 134 -16.80 -9.23 0.85
CA LEU A 134 -17.66 -9.46 2.00
C LEU A 134 -18.76 -10.50 1.73
N LYS A 135 -19.16 -10.67 0.47
CA LYS A 135 -20.21 -11.63 0.09
C LYS A 135 -19.69 -13.06 0.12
N SER A 136 -18.51 -13.30 -0.45
CA SER A 136 -17.93 -14.64 -0.55
C SER A 136 -16.91 -14.97 0.53
N GLY A 137 -16.38 -13.96 1.24
CA GLY A 137 -15.29 -14.10 2.21
C GLY A 137 -13.92 -14.37 1.58
N ASN A 138 -13.80 -14.33 0.25
CA ASN A 138 -12.57 -14.65 -0.45
C ASN A 138 -11.63 -13.44 -0.56
N GLU A 139 -10.33 -13.72 -0.55
CA GLU A 139 -9.30 -12.73 -0.86
C GLU A 139 -9.37 -12.32 -2.34
N VAL A 140 -9.22 -11.02 -2.58
CA VAL A 140 -9.26 -10.39 -3.89
C VAL A 140 -7.94 -9.66 -4.13
N PHE A 141 -7.30 -9.94 -5.26
CA PHE A 141 -6.06 -9.27 -5.68
C PHE A 141 -6.36 -8.15 -6.68
N LEU A 142 -6.19 -6.92 -6.23
CA LEU A 142 -6.38 -5.71 -7.02
C LEU A 142 -5.07 -5.33 -7.71
N LYS A 143 -5.08 -5.35 -9.05
CA LYS A 143 -3.89 -5.09 -9.89
C LYS A 143 -4.17 -4.22 -11.11
N ASN A 144 -5.40 -3.73 -11.24
CA ASN A 144 -5.89 -2.93 -12.36
C ASN A 144 -6.92 -1.90 -11.84
N GLY A 145 -7.28 -0.94 -12.67
CA GLY A 145 -8.30 0.06 -12.35
C GLY A 145 -7.72 1.30 -11.66
N ARG A 146 -8.60 2.11 -11.08
CA ARG A 146 -8.24 3.38 -10.44
C ARG A 146 -7.60 3.15 -9.08
N LEU A 147 -6.49 3.84 -8.81
CA LEU A 147 -5.71 3.63 -7.58
C LEU A 147 -6.47 4.06 -6.33
N VAL A 148 -7.21 5.17 -6.39
CA VAL A 148 -8.02 5.65 -5.25
C VAL A 148 -8.97 4.55 -4.79
N ASP A 149 -9.74 3.97 -5.71
CA ASP A 149 -10.73 2.94 -5.38
C ASP A 149 -10.07 1.68 -4.82
N ALA A 150 -8.97 1.22 -5.41
CA ALA A 150 -8.26 0.04 -4.94
C ALA A 150 -7.58 0.26 -3.58
N ILE A 151 -7.06 1.46 -3.33
CA ILE A 151 -6.48 1.82 -2.03
C ILE A 151 -7.58 1.88 -0.96
N LEU A 152 -8.71 2.52 -1.26
CA LEU A 152 -9.85 2.58 -0.34
C LEU A 152 -10.38 1.17 -0.03
N ALA A 153 -10.45 0.29 -1.02
CA ALA A 153 -10.84 -1.11 -0.83
C ALA A 153 -9.85 -1.87 0.08
N THR A 154 -8.54 -1.76 -0.13
CA THR A 154 -7.58 -2.51 0.71
C THR A 154 -7.56 -2.02 2.16
N ILE A 155 -7.92 -0.75 2.42
CA ILE A 155 -8.01 -0.19 3.78
C ILE A 155 -9.41 -0.31 4.41
N ALA A 156 -10.41 -0.79 3.67
CA ALA A 156 -11.79 -0.93 4.14
C ALA A 156 -11.94 -2.11 5.11
N MET A 157 -11.53 -1.89 6.37
CA MET A 157 -11.68 -2.89 7.42
C MET A 157 -13.17 -3.20 7.66
N PRO A 158 -13.61 -4.46 7.46
CA PRO A 158 -15.03 -4.82 7.51
C PRO A 158 -15.67 -4.43 8.85
N GLY A 159 -16.83 -3.77 8.78
CA GLY A 159 -17.58 -3.31 9.95
C GLY A 159 -17.01 -2.07 10.64
N VAL A 160 -15.82 -1.59 10.27
CA VAL A 160 -15.24 -0.35 10.80
C VAL A 160 -15.32 0.77 9.77
N PHE A 161 -14.86 0.52 8.54
CA PHE A 161 -14.89 1.49 7.45
C PHE A 161 -15.90 1.10 6.37
N PRO A 162 -16.42 2.06 5.56
CA PRO A 162 -17.36 1.76 4.49
C PRO A 162 -16.74 0.82 3.46
N ALA A 163 -17.49 -0.20 3.04
CA ALA A 163 -17.10 -1.08 1.94
C ALA A 163 -17.08 -0.33 0.59
N ARG A 164 -16.25 -0.79 -0.33
CA ARG A 164 -16.14 -0.29 -1.70
C ARG A 164 -16.76 -1.27 -2.67
N HIS A 165 -17.49 -0.73 -3.64
CA HIS A 165 -18.09 -1.54 -4.69
C HIS A 165 -17.26 -1.42 -5.96
N ILE A 166 -16.59 -2.51 -6.36
CA ILE A 166 -15.71 -2.54 -7.54
C ILE A 166 -16.05 -3.79 -8.35
N ASP A 167 -16.44 -3.60 -9.61
CA ASP A 167 -16.73 -4.69 -10.57
C ASP A 167 -17.70 -5.77 -10.03
N GLY A 168 -18.69 -5.34 -9.24
CA GLY A 168 -19.70 -6.23 -8.63
C GLY A 168 -19.30 -6.87 -7.30
N LEU A 169 -18.05 -6.68 -6.86
CA LEU A 169 -17.55 -7.09 -5.55
C LEU A 169 -17.86 -6.04 -4.49
N GLU A 170 -18.01 -6.48 -3.24
CA GLU A 170 -18.15 -5.63 -2.06
C GLU A 170 -16.91 -5.79 -1.20
N LEU A 171 -15.97 -4.86 -1.31
CA LEU A 171 -14.58 -4.95 -0.83
C LEU A 171 -14.30 -4.08 0.40
#